data_AF-A0A2M8B1T4-F1
#
_entry.id   AF-A0A2M8B1T4-F1
#
_cell.length_a   1.000
_cell.length_b   1.000
_cell.length_c   1.000
_cell.angle_alpha   90.00
_cell.angle_beta   90.00
_cell.angle_gamma   90.00
#
_symmetry.space_group_name_H-M   'P 1'
#
loop_
_entity.id
_entity.type
_entity.pdbx_description
1 polymer ?
#
loop_
_entity_poly.entity_id
_entity_poly.type
_entity_poly.pdbx_seq_one_letter_code
_entity_poly.pdbx_strand_id
1 'polypeptide(L)'
;GIMVPMKDTPIHLTISGGLAMCPEDGQSTTELLRAADSALYEAKRSGGNRILPAQSLALDGSIIGAGRADEEKTGSANREKESGDQ
;
A
#
# COMPACT_ATOMS: atom_id res chain seq x y z
N GLY A 1 22.39 15.55 5.34
CA GLY A 1 21.82 16.45 6.36
C GLY A 1 21.61 17.82 5.75
N ILE A 2 20.57 18.54 6.16
CA ILE A 2 20.31 19.89 5.65
C ILE A 2 21.11 20.87 6.51
N MET A 3 21.91 21.73 5.86
CA MET A 3 22.63 22.82 6.53
C MET A 3 21.68 24.00 6.68
N VAL A 4 21.46 24.40 7.93
CA VAL A 4 20.68 25.60 8.26
C VAL A 4 21.68 26.68 8.68
N PRO A 5 21.68 27.87 8.04
CA PRO A 5 22.55 28.96 8.47
C PRO A 5 22.29 29.26 9.95
N MET A 6 23.37 29.38 10.74
CA MET A 6 23.41 29.51 12.22
C MET A 6 23.40 28.21 13.05
N LYS A 7 23.49 27.01 12.45
CA LYS A 7 23.73 25.76 13.19
C LYS A 7 25.02 25.08 12.75
N ASP A 8 25.95 24.86 13.68
CA ASP A 8 27.23 24.15 13.46
C ASP A 8 27.09 22.61 13.39
N THR A 9 25.87 22.08 13.22
CA THR A 9 25.61 20.64 13.18
C THR A 9 24.57 20.27 12.12
N PRO A 10 24.82 19.22 11.30
CA PRO A 10 23.89 18.82 10.25
C PRO A 10 22.57 18.28 10.81
N ILE A 11 21.44 18.75 10.26
CA ILE A 11 20.12 18.25 10.64
C ILE A 11 19.81 16.98 9.84
N HIS A 12 19.42 15.92 10.54
CA HIS A 12 18.86 14.72 9.94
C HIS A 12 17.36 14.89 9.74
N LEU A 13 16.92 14.74 8.50
CA LEU A 13 15.51 14.89 8.11
C LEU A 13 15.09 13.65 7.32
N THR A 14 13.87 13.21 7.59
CA THR A 14 13.21 12.09 6.92
C THR A 14 11.90 12.59 6.32
N ILE A 15 11.43 11.95 5.26
CA ILE A 15 10.16 12.26 4.62
C ILE A 15 9.18 11.12 4.89
N SER A 16 7.91 11.46 5.06
CA SER A 16 6.80 10.50 4.97
C SER A 16 5.86 10.94 3.87
N GLY A 17 5.27 9.97 3.16
CA GLY A 17 4.47 10.20 1.96
C GLY A 17 3.34 9.19 1.83
N GLY A 18 2.30 9.58 1.10
CA GLY A 18 1.27 8.67 0.65
C GLY A 18 1.19 8.70 -0.88
N LEU A 19 0.95 7.55 -1.49
CA LEU A 19 0.91 7.36 -2.94
C LEU A 19 -0.49 6.88 -3.35
N ALA A 20 -1.08 7.49 -4.38
CA ALA A 20 -2.33 7.03 -4.98
C ALA A 20 -2.16 6.87 -6.49
N MET A 21 -2.81 5.85 -7.06
CA MET A 21 -2.78 5.52 -8.49
C MET A 21 -4.16 5.66 -9.11
N CYS A 22 -4.20 6.21 -10.32
CA CYS A 22 -5.41 6.27 -11.13
C CYS A 22 -5.37 5.14 -12.16
N PRO A 23 -6.46 4.37 -12.32
CA PRO A 23 -7.79 4.56 -11.72
C PRO A 23 -8.05 3.85 -10.37
N GLU A 24 -7.08 3.13 -9.82
CA GLU A 24 -7.27 2.19 -8.70
C GLU A 24 -7.75 2.84 -7.39
N ASP A 25 -7.23 4.04 -7.10
CA ASP A 25 -7.47 4.79 -5.85
C ASP A 25 -8.40 5.99 -6.07
N GLY A 26 -8.95 6.16 -7.27
CA GLY A 26 -9.83 7.26 -7.65
C GLY A 26 -9.72 7.62 -9.12
N GLN A 27 -10.79 8.22 -9.66
CA GLN A 27 -10.83 8.69 -11.05
C GLN A 27 -10.80 10.22 -11.15
N SER A 28 -10.96 10.91 -10.02
CA SER A 28 -10.81 12.37 -9.95
C SER A 28 -9.58 12.77 -9.14
N THR A 29 -9.05 13.97 -9.42
CA THR A 29 -7.95 14.55 -8.64
C THR A 29 -8.27 14.62 -7.14
N THR A 30 -9.52 14.95 -6.79
CA THR A 30 -9.94 15.03 -5.39
C THR A 30 -9.91 13.68 -4.69
N GLU A 31 -10.34 12.61 -5.37
CA GLU A 31 -10.28 11.25 -4.83
C GLU A 31 -8.83 10.78 -4.64
N LEU A 32 -7.98 10.97 -5.65
CA LEU A 32 -6.57 10.59 -5.58
C LEU A 32 -5.82 11.36 -4.48
N LEU A 33 -6.06 12.67 -4.34
CA LEU A 33 -5.46 13.46 -3.27
C LEU A 33 -5.92 12.99 -1.89
N ARG A 34 -7.20 12.68 -1.72
CA ARG A 34 -7.74 12.16 -0.47
C ARG A 34 -7.14 10.79 -0.13
N ALA A 35 -6.98 9.92 -1.12
CA ALA A 35 -6.38 8.60 -0.97
C ALA A 35 -4.90 8.70 -0.57
N ALA A 36 -4.13 9.54 -1.27
CA ALA A 36 -2.73 9.80 -0.95
C ALA A 36 -2.56 10.45 0.44
N ASP A 37 -3.41 11.41 0.81
CA ASP A 37 -3.35 12.04 2.13
C ASP A 37 -3.66 11.05 3.27
N SER A 38 -4.63 10.14 3.04
CA SER A 38 -4.95 9.08 3.99
C SER A 38 -3.76 8.13 4.19
N ALA A 39 -3.09 7.72 3.11
CA ALA A 39 -1.88 6.89 3.19
C ALA A 39 -0.71 7.62 3.85
N LEU A 40 -0.54 8.93 3.61
CA LEU A 40 0.44 9.78 4.28
C LEU A 40 0.17 9.86 5.79
N TYR A 41 -1.10 10.02 6.17
CA TYR A 41 -1.50 10.07 7.56
C TYR A 41 -1.14 8.77 8.29
N GLU A 42 -1.42 7.62 7.68
CA GLU A 42 -1.00 6.31 8.20
C GLU A 42 0.52 6.18 8.29
N ALA A 43 1.26 6.65 7.27
CA ALA A 43 2.72 6.63 7.30
C ALA A 43 3.28 7.42 8.49
N LYS A 44 2.69 8.58 8.80
CA LYS A 44 3.04 9.37 9.99
C LYS A 44 2.65 8.65 11.28
N ARG A 45 1.45 8.06 11.34
CA ARG A 45 0.93 7.35 12.50
C ARG A 45 1.76 6.11 12.84
N SER A 46 2.34 5.44 11.85
CA SER A 46 3.22 4.27 12.02
C SER A 46 4.69 4.61 12.29
N GLY A 47 4.98 5.81 12.82
CA GLY A 47 6.33 6.26 13.17
C GLY A 47 7.09 6.99 12.07
N GLY A 48 6.45 7.29 10.93
CA GLY A 48 7.05 8.08 9.85
C GLY A 48 8.17 7.38 9.08
N ASN A 49 8.98 8.20 8.39
CA ASN A 49 10.11 7.81 7.56
C ASN A 49 9.78 6.69 6.55
N ARG A 50 8.64 6.80 5.87
CA ARG A 50 8.17 5.81 4.88
C ARG A 50 7.14 6.39 3.93
N ILE A 51 6.98 5.70 2.81
CA ILE A 51 5.91 5.95 1.84
C ILE A 51 4.94 4.78 1.93
N LEU A 52 3.64 5.05 2.06
CA LEU A 52 2.60 4.03 1.99
C LEU A 52 1.72 4.23 0.74
N PRO A 53 1.32 3.16 0.04
CA PRO A 53 0.29 3.25 -0.96
C PRO A 53 -1.08 3.45 -0.31
N ALA A 54 -2.00 4.08 -1.05
CA ALA A 54 -3.41 4.08 -0.73
C ALA A 54 -3.92 2.64 -0.75
N GLN A 55 -4.82 2.34 0.19
CA GLN A 55 -5.43 1.04 0.33
C GLN A 55 -6.81 1.12 -0.32
N SER A 56 -6.95 0.58 -1.51
CA SER A 56 -8.26 0.25 -2.04
C SER A 56 -8.65 -1.14 -1.51
N LEU A 57 -9.89 -1.29 -1.04
CA LEU A 57 -10.44 -2.58 -0.63
C LEU A 57 -11.42 -3.02 -1.71
N ALA A 58 -11.25 -4.25 -2.21
CA ALA A 58 -12.25 -4.87 -3.06
C ALA A 58 -13.50 -5.23 -2.24
N LEU A 59 -14.63 -5.45 -2.94
CA LEU A 59 -15.93 -5.75 -2.33
C LEU A 59 -15.93 -7.05 -1.50
N ASP A 60 -15.00 -7.96 -1.79
CA ASP A 60 -14.78 -9.21 -1.06
C ASP A 60 -13.82 -9.05 0.13
N GLY A 61 -13.38 -7.83 0.43
CA GLY A 61 -12.45 -7.52 1.51
C GLY A 61 -10.98 -7.80 1.18
N SER A 62 -10.65 -8.17 -0.05
CA SER A 62 -9.25 -8.28 -0.47
C SER A 62 -8.61 -6.90 -0.66
N ILE A 63 -7.33 -6.77 -0.28
CA ILE A 63 -6.56 -5.54 -0.49
C ILE A 63 -6.12 -5.50 -1.95
N ILE A 64 -6.63 -4.52 -2.71
CA ILE A 64 -6.14 -4.21 -4.06
C ILE A 64 -4.96 -3.25 -3.90
N GLY A 65 -3.81 -3.80 -3.50
CA GLY A 65 -2.53 -3.10 -3.46
C GLY A 65 -1.68 -3.51 -4.66
N ALA A 66 -1.01 -2.55 -5.30
CA ALA A 66 -0.05 -2.77 -6.38
C ALA A 66 0.93 -3.90 -6.04
N GLY A 67 0.71 -5.05 -6.66
CA GLY A 67 1.46 -6.26 -6.37
C GLY A 67 0.83 -7.53 -6.96
N ARG A 68 0.47 -7.54 -8.24
CA ARG A 68 0.68 -8.77 -9.02
C ARG A 68 2.20 -8.91 -9.18
N ALA A 69 2.85 -9.54 -8.21
CA ALA A 69 4.00 -10.36 -8.51
C ALA A 69 3.42 -11.69 -8.98
N ASP A 70 3.75 -12.04 -10.22
CA ASP A 70 3.21 -13.18 -10.95
C ASP A 70 3.28 -14.49 -10.14
N GLU A 71 2.11 -15.10 -9.96
CA GLU A 71 1.82 -16.52 -10.13
C GLU A 71 3.04 -17.47 -10.19
N GLU A 72 3.59 -17.83 -9.02
CA GLU A 72 4.46 -19.02 -8.92
C GLU A 72 3.59 -20.27 -8.73
N LYS A 73 3.29 -20.87 -9.88
CA LYS A 73 2.62 -22.15 -10.05
C LYS A 73 3.42 -23.30 -9.44
N THR A 74 3.00 -23.80 -8.29
CA THR A 74 3.20 -25.21 -7.88
C THR A 74 1.88 -25.66 -7.22
N GLY A 75 1.09 -26.63 -7.70
CA GLY A 75 1.42 -27.80 -8.49
C GLY A 75 1.51 -29.02 -7.57
N SER A 76 0.36 -29.58 -7.15
CA SER A 76 0.10 -30.99 -6.74
C SER A 76 -1.32 -31.07 -6.15
N ALA A 77 -2.36 -31.48 -6.88
CA ALA A 77 -2.73 -32.87 -7.23
C ALA A 77 -3.06 -33.78 -6.03
N ASN A 78 -4.36 -33.98 -5.76
CA ASN A 78 -5.00 -35.30 -5.50
C ASN A 78 -6.54 -35.09 -5.47
N ARG A 79 -7.30 -35.42 -6.52
CA ARG A 79 -7.94 -36.73 -6.82
C ARG A 79 -8.75 -37.27 -5.63
N GLU A 80 -10.10 -37.23 -5.73
CA GLU A 80 -10.96 -38.39 -6.11
C GLU A 80 -11.19 -39.33 -4.88
N LYS A 81 -12.38 -39.77 -4.44
CA LYS A 81 -13.75 -39.86 -4.96
C LYS A 81 -14.79 -40.10 -3.83
N GLU A 82 -16.06 -39.97 -4.23
CA GLU A 82 -17.22 -40.86 -3.98
C GLU A 82 -17.86 -41.08 -2.60
N SER A 83 -19.19 -40.82 -2.63
CA SER A 83 -20.28 -41.63 -2.03
C SER A 83 -20.40 -41.60 -0.49
N GLY A 84 -21.58 -41.50 0.10
CA GLY A 84 -22.92 -41.55 -0.44
C GLY A 84 -23.92 -41.13 0.62
N ASP A 85 -25.12 -40.91 0.11
CA ASP A 85 -26.40 -40.77 0.78
C ASP A 85 -26.67 -41.90 1.79
N GLN A 86 -26.91 -41.51 3.05
CA GLN A 86 -28.00 -41.99 3.91
C GLN A 86 -27.99 -41.28 5.27
#